data_AF-A0A382UT04-F1
#
_entry.id   AF-A0A382UT04-F1
#
_cell.length_a   1.000
_cell.length_b   1.000
_cell.length_c   1.000
_cell.angle_alpha   90.00
_cell.angle_beta   90.00
_cell.angle_gamma   90.00
#
_symmetry.space_group_name_H-M   'P 1'
#
loop_
_entity.id
_entity.type
_entity.pdbx_description
1 polymer ?
#
loop_
_entity_poly.entity_id
_entity_poly.type
_entity_poly.pdbx_seq_one_letter_code
_entity_poly.pdbx_strand_id
1 'polypeptide(L)'
;IYGGMAKNKVIKETDTVKLMVVIREVRTDILDRIAGPYMKHKRSNQIQLLTLSEEDLRSSTDVFPIKFLDMQQDYMVLAGQDLVEGLEISRENLRIRCEQELKNLMLRLRQTYIDHSSKPKILSSTMTKSYFVFLNGLDVLAELSTGNIYRQDDEIINACEELGLNMAPLKRLKQLRAGLIFDSTDEQKTTYEELMATVRQAASMADNLES
;
A
#
# COMPACT_ATOMS: atom_id res chain seq x y z
N ILE A 1 -11.49 -2.57 14.09
CA ILE A 1 -11.65 -2.43 12.62
C ILE A 1 -10.64 -1.40 12.14
N TYR A 2 -10.08 -1.54 10.93
CA TYR A 2 -9.07 -0.62 10.42
C TYR A 2 -9.19 -0.39 8.90
N GLY A 3 -8.47 0.60 8.37
CA GLY A 3 -8.37 0.90 6.94
C GLY A 3 -9.58 1.66 6.39
N GLY A 4 -9.94 1.44 5.11
CA GLY A 4 -10.93 2.27 4.38
C GLY A 4 -12.28 2.48 5.07
N MET A 5 -12.77 1.49 5.84
CA MET A 5 -14.01 1.63 6.62
C MET A 5 -13.85 2.45 7.91
N ALA A 6 -12.65 2.53 8.47
CA ALA A 6 -12.33 3.47 9.54
C ALA A 6 -12.04 4.88 8.98
N LYS A 7 -11.51 4.97 7.75
CA LYS A 7 -11.13 6.20 7.03
C LYS A 7 -12.33 6.97 6.42
N ASN A 8 -13.36 6.28 5.92
CA ASN A 8 -14.44 6.90 5.13
C ASN A 8 -15.78 7.05 5.87
N LYS A 9 -16.46 8.19 5.67
CA LYS A 9 -17.86 8.42 6.11
C LYS A 9 -18.93 7.72 5.25
N VAL A 10 -18.56 7.27 4.04
CA VAL A 10 -19.46 6.58 3.10
C VAL A 10 -18.84 5.24 2.73
N ILE A 11 -19.46 4.16 3.20
CA ILE A 11 -19.05 2.77 2.96
C ILE A 11 -19.97 2.19 1.89
N LYS A 12 -19.40 1.61 0.83
CA LYS A 12 -20.17 0.86 -0.19
C LYS A 12 -20.38 -0.56 0.30
N GLU A 13 -21.50 -1.19 -0.10
CA GLU A 13 -21.77 -2.60 0.23
C GLU A 13 -20.70 -3.58 -0.29
N THR A 14 -19.90 -3.17 -1.27
CA THR A 14 -18.81 -3.97 -1.83
C THR A 14 -17.46 -3.78 -1.12
N ASP A 15 -17.36 -2.88 -0.15
CA ASP A 15 -16.11 -2.61 0.55
C ASP A 15 -15.73 -3.76 1.48
N THR A 16 -14.42 -4.06 1.55
CA THR A 16 -13.90 -5.09 2.45
C THR A 16 -13.70 -4.53 3.85
N VAL A 17 -14.38 -5.12 4.83
CA VAL A 17 -14.20 -4.95 6.27
C VAL A 17 -12.90 -5.60 6.70
N LYS A 18 -11.92 -4.80 7.14
CA LYS A 18 -10.68 -5.31 7.72
C LYS A 18 -10.79 -5.36 9.25
N LEU A 19 -10.71 -6.56 9.81
CA LEU A 19 -10.76 -6.82 11.25
C LEU A 19 -9.41 -7.31 11.74
N MET A 20 -9.00 -6.82 12.91
CA MET A 20 -7.89 -7.38 13.68
C MET A 20 -8.47 -7.93 14.98
N VAL A 21 -8.12 -9.16 15.31
CA VAL A 21 -8.49 -9.83 16.56
C VAL A 21 -7.21 -10.25 17.24
N VAL A 22 -6.98 -9.68 18.42
CA VAL A 22 -5.83 -10.01 19.26
C VAL A 22 -6.30 -10.98 20.34
N ILE A 23 -5.68 -12.17 20.39
CA ILE A 23 -5.98 -13.23 21.37
C ILE A 23 -4.77 -13.49 22.24
N ARG A 24 -4.96 -14.08 23.44
CA ARG A 24 -3.83 -14.34 24.34
C ARG A 24 -2.88 -15.41 23.80
N GLU A 25 -3.43 -16.47 23.22
CA GLU A 25 -2.67 -17.57 22.64
C GLU A 25 -3.24 -17.95 21.28
N VAL A 26 -2.38 -18.14 20.30
CA VAL A 26 -2.76 -18.60 18.97
C VAL A 26 -2.60 -20.12 18.90
N ARG A 27 -3.70 -20.84 19.12
CA ARG A 27 -3.74 -22.31 19.05
C ARG A 27 -4.86 -22.78 18.13
N THR A 28 -4.73 -23.97 17.55
CA THR A 28 -5.71 -24.51 16.59
C THR A 28 -7.11 -24.62 17.19
N ASP A 29 -7.24 -25.04 18.45
CA ASP A 29 -8.53 -25.13 19.16
C ASP A 29 -9.23 -23.76 19.29
N ILE A 30 -8.46 -22.68 19.46
CA ILE A 30 -8.98 -21.31 19.52
C ILE A 30 -9.32 -20.80 18.12
N LEU A 31 -8.44 -21.04 17.15
CA LEU A 31 -8.66 -20.67 15.75
C LEU A 31 -9.89 -21.34 15.16
N ASP A 32 -10.21 -22.59 15.52
CA ASP A 32 -11.42 -23.29 15.09
C ASP A 32 -12.69 -22.59 15.59
N ARG A 33 -12.66 -22.04 16.81
CA ARG A 33 -13.77 -21.26 17.38
C ARG A 33 -13.97 -19.92 16.67
N ILE A 34 -12.90 -19.34 16.13
CA ILE A 34 -12.96 -18.13 15.28
C ILE A 34 -13.43 -18.50 13.86
N ALA A 35 -12.93 -19.61 13.34
CA ALA A 35 -13.20 -20.08 11.98
C ALA A 35 -14.69 -20.37 11.77
N GLY A 36 -15.39 -20.95 12.74
CA GLY A 36 -16.83 -21.25 12.63
C GLY A 36 -17.67 -20.02 12.25
N PRO A 37 -17.70 -18.95 13.08
CA PRO A 37 -18.38 -17.69 12.77
C PRO A 37 -17.83 -17.01 11.51
N TYR A 38 -16.50 -17.00 11.31
CA TYR A 38 -15.86 -16.38 10.16
C TYR A 38 -16.31 -17.03 8.84
N MET A 39 -16.28 -18.36 8.76
CA MET A 39 -16.64 -19.13 7.57
C MET A 39 -18.12 -18.98 7.19
N LYS A 40 -19.02 -18.79 8.17
CA LYS A 40 -20.44 -18.49 7.90
C LYS A 40 -20.63 -17.20 7.11
N HIS A 41 -19.74 -16.22 7.31
CA HIS A 41 -19.78 -14.91 6.66
C HIS A 41 -18.74 -14.76 5.54
N LYS A 42 -17.85 -15.73 5.34
CA LYS A 42 -16.81 -15.71 4.30
C LYS A 42 -17.39 -15.74 2.87
N ARG A 43 -18.61 -16.28 2.68
CA ARG A 43 -19.24 -16.36 1.35
C ARG A 43 -19.49 -14.99 0.70
N SER A 44 -19.54 -13.89 1.46
CA SER A 44 -19.65 -12.55 0.89
C SER A 44 -18.30 -11.92 0.52
N ASN A 45 -17.15 -12.56 0.83
CA ASN A 45 -15.80 -12.01 0.65
C ASN A 45 -15.57 -10.61 1.29
N GLN A 46 -16.50 -10.13 2.10
CA GLN A 46 -16.46 -8.78 2.67
C GLN A 46 -15.56 -8.68 3.90
N ILE A 47 -15.13 -9.78 4.54
CA ILE A 47 -14.34 -9.70 5.78
C ILE A 47 -12.94 -10.27 5.58
N GLN A 48 -11.94 -9.42 5.75
CA GLN A 48 -10.54 -9.79 5.89
C GLN A 48 -10.18 -9.79 7.38
N LEU A 49 -9.81 -10.96 7.92
CA LEU A 49 -9.48 -11.14 9.32
C LEU A 49 -7.97 -11.30 9.50
N LEU A 50 -7.38 -10.47 10.35
CA LEU A 50 -6.02 -10.61 10.87
C LEU A 50 -6.13 -11.10 12.31
N THR A 51 -5.51 -12.22 12.63
CA THR A 51 -5.51 -12.81 13.97
C THR A 51 -4.08 -12.92 14.47
N LEU A 52 -3.82 -12.31 15.62
CA LEU A 52 -2.49 -12.18 16.22
C LEU A 52 -2.57 -12.47 17.73
N SER A 53 -1.47 -12.84 18.36
CA SER A 53 -1.29 -12.58 19.79
C SER A 53 -0.83 -11.15 20.07
N GLU A 54 -0.85 -10.72 21.33
CA GLU A 54 -0.25 -9.44 21.72
C GLU A 54 1.27 -9.45 21.49
N GLU A 55 1.92 -10.58 21.75
CA GLU A 55 3.35 -10.76 21.45
C GLU A 55 3.61 -10.62 19.95
N ASP A 56 2.84 -11.34 19.11
CA ASP A 56 2.96 -11.23 17.64
C ASP A 56 2.78 -9.79 17.18
N LEU A 57 1.79 -9.07 17.74
CA LEU A 57 1.51 -7.69 17.38
C LEU A 57 2.72 -6.79 17.65
N ARG A 58 3.31 -6.89 18.84
CA ARG A 58 4.48 -6.08 19.23
C ARG A 58 5.74 -6.47 18.47
N SER A 59 5.98 -7.76 18.26
CA SER A 59 7.16 -8.27 17.55
C SER A 59 7.06 -8.15 16.03
N SER A 60 5.95 -7.63 15.49
CA SER A 60 5.72 -7.49 14.05
C SER A 60 5.80 -6.05 13.56
N THR A 61 5.95 -5.05 14.45
CA THR A 61 5.97 -3.63 14.06
C THR A 61 7.20 -3.25 13.24
N ASP A 62 8.31 -3.97 13.40
CA ASP A 62 9.53 -3.84 12.60
C ASP A 62 9.43 -4.53 11.23
N VAL A 63 8.75 -5.67 11.17
CA VAL A 63 8.57 -6.45 9.94
C VAL A 63 7.45 -5.88 9.07
N PHE A 64 6.36 -5.38 9.64
CA PHE A 64 5.22 -4.82 8.89
C PHE A 64 4.88 -3.37 9.28
N PRO A 65 5.87 -2.45 9.31
CA PRO A 65 5.69 -1.10 9.85
C PRO A 65 4.65 -0.30 9.08
N ILE A 66 4.66 -0.36 7.74
CA ILE A 66 3.67 0.34 6.88
C ILE A 66 2.25 -0.13 7.23
N LYS A 67 2.05 -1.44 7.40
CA LYS A 67 0.74 -2.02 7.70
C LYS A 67 0.22 -1.56 9.07
N PHE A 68 1.08 -1.51 10.07
CA PHE A 68 0.66 -1.07 11.41
C PHE A 68 0.51 0.45 11.49
N LEU A 69 1.26 1.21 10.69
CA LEU A 69 1.13 2.66 10.59
C LEU A 69 -0.24 3.01 9.99
N ASP A 70 -0.59 2.39 8.87
CA ASP A 70 -1.91 2.52 8.25
C ASP A 70 -3.04 2.18 9.23
N MET A 71 -2.84 1.19 10.11
CA MET A 71 -3.80 0.85 11.15
C MET A 71 -3.89 1.93 12.21
N GLN A 72 -2.77 2.41 12.73
CA GLN A 72 -2.72 3.40 13.80
C GLN A 72 -3.32 4.74 13.37
N GLN A 73 -3.20 5.09 12.09
CA GLN A 73 -3.81 6.29 11.51
C GLN A 73 -5.33 6.19 11.36
N ASP A 74 -5.87 4.97 11.19
CA ASP A 74 -7.28 4.70 10.87
C ASP A 74 -7.79 3.39 11.48
N TYR A 75 -8.21 3.45 12.74
CA TYR A 75 -8.86 2.32 13.41
C TYR A 75 -9.98 2.74 14.38
N MET A 76 -10.81 1.75 14.71
CA MET A 76 -11.79 1.84 15.79
C MET A 76 -11.78 0.54 16.60
N VAL A 77 -11.63 0.68 17.92
CA VAL A 77 -11.74 -0.45 18.85
C VAL A 77 -13.20 -0.85 18.97
N LEU A 78 -13.49 -2.12 18.66
CA LEU A 78 -14.86 -2.66 18.76
C LEU A 78 -15.14 -3.26 20.15
N ALA A 79 -14.11 -3.83 20.78
CA ALA A 79 -14.18 -4.45 22.10
C ALA A 79 -12.76 -4.64 22.67
N GLY A 80 -12.65 -4.59 24.00
CA GLY A 80 -11.39 -4.85 24.71
C GLY A 80 -10.51 -3.62 24.89
N GLN A 81 -9.25 -3.87 25.22
CA GLN A 81 -8.21 -2.85 25.38
C GLN A 81 -7.76 -2.34 24.01
N ASP A 82 -7.41 -1.05 23.95
CA ASP A 82 -6.71 -0.50 22.79
C ASP A 82 -5.23 -0.92 22.81
N LEU A 83 -4.85 -1.79 21.89
CA LEU A 83 -3.48 -2.25 21.69
C LEU A 83 -2.81 -1.58 20.49
N VAL A 84 -3.54 -0.79 19.72
CA VAL A 84 -3.03 -0.12 18.50
C VAL A 84 -2.43 1.22 18.84
N GLU A 85 -3.04 1.97 19.78
CA GLU A 85 -2.56 3.30 20.20
C GLU A 85 -1.09 3.27 20.65
N GLY A 86 -0.69 2.22 21.38
CA GLY A 86 0.65 2.05 21.95
C GLY A 86 1.64 1.30 21.08
N LEU A 87 1.39 1.15 19.77
CA LEU A 87 2.37 0.53 18.87
C LEU A 87 3.49 1.52 18.56
N GLU A 88 4.72 1.09 18.82
CA GLU A 88 5.91 1.81 18.41
C GLU A 88 6.32 1.35 17.02
N ILE A 89 6.22 2.27 16.07
CA ILE A 89 6.59 2.04 14.67
C ILE A 89 7.84 2.86 14.39
N SER A 90 8.95 2.16 14.23
CA SER A 90 10.24 2.81 13.94
C SER A 90 10.20 3.47 12.56
N ARG A 91 10.56 4.76 12.53
CA ARG A 91 10.77 5.52 11.30
C ARG A 91 11.84 4.88 10.41
N GLU A 92 12.88 4.32 11.02
CA GLU A 92 13.94 3.58 10.31
C GLU A 92 13.37 2.34 9.59
N ASN A 93 12.53 1.56 10.27
CA ASN A 93 11.89 0.39 9.66
C ASN A 93 10.92 0.79 8.55
N LEU A 94 10.15 1.87 8.73
CA LEU A 94 9.30 2.44 7.67
C LEU A 94 10.13 2.84 6.45
N ARG A 95 11.25 3.53 6.66
CA ARG A 95 12.17 3.96 5.60
C ARG A 95 12.70 2.75 4.81
N ILE A 96 13.26 1.75 5.51
CA ILE A 96 13.81 0.54 4.89
C ILE A 96 12.74 -0.20 4.09
N ARG A 97 11.51 -0.32 4.61
CA ARG A 97 10.41 -0.98 3.91
C ARG A 97 9.92 -0.21 2.70
N CYS A 98 9.77 1.10 2.80
CA CYS A 98 9.43 1.98 1.68
C CYS A 98 10.46 1.84 0.54
N GLU A 99 11.74 1.94 0.89
CA GLU A 99 12.85 1.77 -0.04
C GLU A 99 12.81 0.39 -0.73
N GLN A 100 12.57 -0.68 0.05
CA GLN A 100 12.46 -2.04 -0.48
C GLN A 100 11.30 -2.20 -1.46
N GLU A 101 10.12 -1.66 -1.16
CA GLU A 101 8.96 -1.73 -2.06
C GLU A 101 9.20 -0.99 -3.38
N LEU A 102 9.79 0.21 -3.31
CA LEU A 102 10.15 1.01 -4.48
C LEU A 102 11.23 0.32 -5.33
N LYS A 103 12.28 -0.24 -4.70
CA LYS A 103 13.33 -1.01 -5.40
C LYS A 103 12.77 -2.29 -6.03
N ASN A 104 11.85 -3.00 -5.35
CA ASN A 104 11.17 -4.17 -5.92
C ASN A 104 10.34 -3.81 -7.16
N LEU A 105 9.59 -2.70 -7.11
CA LEU A 105 8.84 -2.21 -8.25
C LEU A 105 9.78 -1.82 -9.41
N MET A 106 10.87 -1.11 -9.12
CA MET A 106 11.89 -0.73 -10.10
C MET A 106 12.43 -1.96 -10.86
N LEU A 107 12.83 -3.00 -10.12
CA LEU A 107 13.36 -4.24 -10.72
C LEU A 107 12.30 -4.95 -11.57
N ARG A 108 11.05 -5.03 -11.08
CA ARG A 108 9.93 -5.64 -11.80
C ARG A 108 9.62 -4.92 -13.11
N LEU A 109 9.63 -3.59 -13.12
CA LEU A 109 9.40 -2.79 -14.33
C LEU A 109 10.48 -3.05 -15.38
N ARG A 110 11.76 -3.13 -14.97
CA ARG A 110 12.87 -3.46 -15.87
C ARG A 110 12.73 -4.86 -16.46
N GLN A 111 12.48 -5.85 -15.60
CA GLN A 111 12.33 -7.24 -16.04
C GLN A 111 11.17 -7.40 -17.03
N THR A 112 10.01 -6.82 -16.71
CA THR A 112 8.84 -6.84 -17.59
C THR A 112 9.17 -6.21 -18.95
N TYR A 113 9.89 -5.10 -18.97
CA TYR A 113 10.23 -4.44 -20.23
C TYR A 113 11.16 -5.30 -21.09
N ILE A 114 12.17 -5.94 -20.49
CA ILE A 114 13.06 -6.87 -21.20
C ILE A 114 12.26 -8.02 -21.82
N ASP A 115 11.40 -8.67 -21.03
CA ASP A 115 10.66 -9.86 -21.46
C ASP A 115 9.55 -9.54 -22.48
N HIS A 116 9.02 -8.32 -22.47
CA HIS A 116 7.76 -7.97 -23.13
C HIS A 116 7.78 -6.62 -23.86
N SER A 117 8.95 -6.09 -24.22
CA SER A 117 9.10 -4.78 -24.92
C SER A 117 8.27 -4.68 -26.21
N SER A 118 8.07 -5.77 -26.93
CA SER A 118 7.25 -5.83 -28.15
C SER A 118 5.77 -6.15 -27.92
N LYS A 119 5.31 -6.20 -26.66
CA LYS A 119 3.94 -6.59 -26.28
C LYS A 119 3.21 -5.44 -25.57
N PRO A 120 2.65 -4.46 -26.31
CA PRO A 120 1.98 -3.28 -25.75
C PRO A 120 0.92 -3.57 -24.68
N LYS A 121 0.09 -4.61 -24.89
CA LYS A 121 -0.94 -4.99 -23.92
C LYS A 121 -0.37 -5.39 -22.56
N ILE A 122 0.79 -6.05 -22.54
CA ILE A 122 1.45 -6.46 -21.30
C ILE A 122 2.03 -5.22 -20.61
N LEU A 123 2.70 -4.34 -21.34
CA LEU A 123 3.26 -3.10 -20.78
C LEU A 123 2.18 -2.20 -20.17
N SER A 124 1.05 -2.00 -20.86
CA SER A 124 -0.11 -1.28 -20.31
C SER A 124 -0.64 -1.96 -19.04
N SER A 125 -0.83 -3.28 -19.07
CA SER A 125 -1.30 -4.02 -17.90
C SER A 125 -0.36 -3.88 -16.71
N THR A 126 0.95 -3.94 -16.94
CA THR A 126 1.96 -3.75 -15.90
C THR A 126 1.91 -2.34 -15.32
N MET A 127 1.85 -1.30 -16.15
CA MET A 127 1.71 0.07 -15.67
C MET A 127 0.45 0.26 -14.81
N THR A 128 -0.70 -0.22 -15.29
CA THR A 128 -1.97 -0.13 -14.54
C THR A 128 -1.94 -0.87 -13.21
N LYS A 129 -1.28 -2.03 -13.14
CA LYS A 129 -1.09 -2.82 -11.90
C LYS A 129 -0.09 -2.16 -10.94
N SER A 130 0.92 -1.49 -11.47
CA SER A 130 1.92 -0.78 -10.68
C SER A 130 1.38 0.46 -9.98
N TYR A 131 0.24 1.02 -10.42
CA TYR A 131 -0.33 2.26 -9.86
C TYR A 131 -0.45 2.25 -8.34
N PHE A 132 -1.18 1.29 -7.75
CA PHE A 132 -1.37 1.26 -6.30
C PHE A 132 -0.11 0.87 -5.53
N VAL A 133 0.71 -0.03 -6.11
CA VAL A 133 1.99 -0.41 -5.49
C VAL A 133 2.89 0.82 -5.38
N PHE A 134 2.95 1.63 -6.44
CA PHE A 134 3.75 2.84 -6.42
C PHE A 134 3.14 3.90 -5.52
N LEU A 135 1.82 4.11 -5.59
CA LEU A 135 1.11 5.09 -4.76
C LEU A 135 1.31 4.83 -3.27
N ASN A 136 1.23 3.57 -2.82
CA ASN A 136 1.49 3.22 -1.42
C ASN A 136 2.93 3.54 -1.00
N GLY A 137 3.92 3.22 -1.84
CA GLY A 137 5.31 3.59 -1.56
C GLY A 137 5.53 5.11 -1.54
N LEU A 138 4.81 5.86 -2.38
CA LEU A 138 4.85 7.32 -2.39
C LEU A 138 4.17 7.95 -1.18
N ASP A 139 3.09 7.35 -0.68
CA ASP A 139 2.40 7.79 0.53
C ASP A 139 3.38 7.77 1.72
N VAL A 140 4.02 6.63 1.93
CA VAL A 140 5.03 6.46 2.99
C VAL A 140 6.23 7.38 2.76
N LEU A 141 6.70 7.53 1.52
CA LEU A 141 7.78 8.47 1.21
C LEU A 141 7.40 9.91 1.57
N ALA A 142 6.20 10.36 1.19
CA ALA A 142 5.73 11.70 1.45
C ALA A 142 5.53 11.95 2.96
N GLU A 143 4.99 10.98 3.69
CA GLU A 143 4.85 11.05 5.15
C GLU A 143 6.24 11.14 5.83
N LEU A 144 7.19 10.29 5.42
CA LEU A 144 8.55 10.35 5.94
C LEU A 144 9.30 11.63 5.56
N SER A 145 8.98 12.27 4.44
CA SER A 145 9.61 13.53 4.03
C SER A 145 8.98 14.76 4.66
N THR A 146 7.67 14.75 4.93
CA THR A 146 6.92 15.97 5.32
C THR A 146 6.33 15.92 6.73
N GLY A 147 6.18 14.72 7.32
CA GLY A 147 5.48 14.49 8.57
C GLY A 147 3.96 14.60 8.47
N ASN A 148 3.39 14.73 7.28
CA ASN A 148 1.95 14.83 7.06
C ASN A 148 1.34 13.49 6.65
N ILE A 149 0.07 13.28 7.03
CA ILE A 149 -0.72 12.11 6.64
C ILE A 149 -1.63 12.49 5.47
N TYR A 150 -1.60 11.69 4.41
CA TYR A 150 -2.40 11.93 3.21
C TYR A 150 -3.59 10.98 3.13
N ARG A 151 -4.73 11.49 2.66
CA ARG A 151 -6.00 10.75 2.66
C ARG A 151 -6.50 10.44 1.24
N GLN A 152 -6.09 11.22 0.24
CA GLN A 152 -6.47 11.05 -1.16
C GLN A 152 -5.27 10.84 -2.08
N ASP A 153 -5.44 10.07 -3.15
CA ASP A 153 -4.41 9.82 -4.17
C ASP A 153 -3.82 11.13 -4.73
N ASP A 154 -4.65 12.15 -4.93
CA ASP A 154 -4.22 13.45 -5.47
C ASP A 154 -3.39 14.25 -4.45
N GLU A 155 -3.64 14.08 -3.15
CA GLU A 155 -2.81 14.72 -2.11
C GLU A 155 -1.40 14.12 -2.10
N ILE A 156 -1.29 12.78 -2.19
CA ILE A 156 -0.02 12.06 -2.28
C ILE A 156 0.75 12.50 -3.54
N ILE A 157 0.06 12.54 -4.68
CA ILE A 157 0.66 12.96 -5.96
C ILE A 157 1.20 14.39 -5.85
N ASN A 158 0.41 15.34 -5.33
CA ASN A 158 0.83 16.74 -5.20
C ASN A 158 2.03 16.88 -4.24
N ALA A 159 2.00 16.21 -3.09
CA ALA A 159 3.12 16.21 -2.15
C ALA A 159 4.40 15.68 -2.80
N CYS A 160 4.31 14.59 -3.57
CA CYS A 160 5.46 14.04 -4.29
C CYS A 160 5.97 14.98 -5.40
N GLU A 161 5.09 15.73 -6.08
CA GLU A 161 5.50 16.78 -7.01
C GLU A 161 6.26 17.91 -6.31
N GLU A 162 5.79 18.35 -5.14
CA GLU A 162 6.47 19.36 -4.31
C GLU A 162 7.84 18.88 -3.81
N LEU A 163 7.99 17.57 -3.58
CA LEU A 163 9.26 16.92 -3.28
C LEU A 163 10.18 16.75 -4.51
N GLY A 164 9.72 17.15 -5.70
CA GLY A 164 10.52 17.15 -6.93
C GLY A 164 10.46 15.86 -7.76
N LEU A 165 9.47 14.99 -7.53
CA LEU A 165 9.22 13.82 -8.38
C LEU A 165 8.40 14.22 -9.62
N ASN A 166 8.76 13.69 -10.78
CA ASN A 166 7.92 13.80 -11.97
C ASN A 166 6.71 12.86 -11.86
N MET A 167 5.53 13.40 -11.55
CA MET A 167 4.29 12.63 -11.37
C MET A 167 3.42 12.54 -12.63
N ALA A 168 3.86 13.08 -13.76
CA ALA A 168 3.22 12.90 -15.07
C ALA A 168 2.90 11.42 -15.39
N PRO A 169 3.83 10.45 -15.23
CA PRO A 169 3.52 9.04 -15.48
C PRO A 169 2.41 8.52 -14.56
N LEU A 170 2.39 8.89 -13.27
CA LEU A 170 1.35 8.39 -12.35
C LEU A 170 -0.04 8.97 -12.67
N LYS A 171 -0.10 10.24 -13.07
CA LYS A 171 -1.31 10.89 -13.60
C LYS A 171 -1.80 10.18 -14.87
N ARG A 172 -0.90 9.80 -15.78
CA ARG A 172 -1.26 9.00 -16.97
C ARG A 172 -1.76 7.61 -16.61
N LEU A 173 -1.14 6.93 -15.65
CA LEU A 173 -1.61 5.63 -15.15
C LEU A 173 -3.02 5.71 -14.54
N LYS A 174 -3.35 6.80 -13.83
CA LYS A 174 -4.70 7.06 -13.30
C LYS A 174 -5.74 7.17 -14.44
N GLN A 175 -5.39 7.82 -15.54
CA GLN A 175 -6.25 7.88 -16.73
C GLN A 175 -6.44 6.51 -17.39
N LEU A 176 -5.38 5.72 -17.53
CA LEU A 176 -5.47 4.36 -18.08
C LEU A 176 -6.39 3.47 -17.24
N ARG A 177 -6.34 3.62 -15.92
CA ARG A 177 -7.25 2.94 -14.98
C ARG A 177 -8.71 3.34 -15.16
N ALA A 178 -8.97 4.57 -15.59
CA ALA A 178 -10.30 5.07 -15.92
C ALA A 178 -10.79 4.61 -17.31
N GLY A 179 -10.01 3.80 -18.03
CA GLY A 179 -10.37 3.24 -19.32
C GLY A 179 -9.80 3.98 -20.53
N LEU A 180 -8.99 5.02 -20.33
CA LEU A 180 -8.25 5.64 -21.43
C LEU A 180 -7.19 4.67 -21.97
N ILE A 181 -6.81 4.86 -23.23
CA ILE A 181 -5.77 4.09 -23.90
C ILE A 181 -4.65 5.02 -24.38
N PHE A 182 -3.52 4.42 -24.75
CA PHE A 182 -2.46 5.13 -25.45
C PHE A 182 -2.86 5.41 -26.90
N ASP A 183 -2.49 6.58 -27.39
CA ASP A 183 -2.71 7.00 -28.78
C ASP A 183 -1.69 6.37 -29.72
N SER A 184 -0.49 6.05 -29.21
CA SER A 184 0.57 5.40 -29.98
C SER A 184 1.49 4.52 -29.12
N THR A 185 2.27 3.67 -29.79
CA THR A 185 3.32 2.87 -29.11
C THR A 185 4.45 3.75 -28.58
N ASP A 186 4.73 4.87 -29.24
CA ASP A 186 5.75 5.83 -28.79
C ASP A 186 5.33 6.53 -27.49
N GLU A 187 4.09 7.00 -27.41
CA GLU A 187 3.53 7.57 -26.17
C GLU A 187 3.58 6.55 -25.01
N GLN A 188 3.21 5.29 -25.29
CA GLN A 188 3.29 4.21 -24.32
C GLN A 188 4.73 4.01 -23.82
N LYS A 189 5.70 3.98 -24.73
CA LYS A 189 7.11 3.77 -24.40
C LYS A 189 7.66 4.93 -23.58
N THR A 190 7.34 6.17 -23.95
CA THR A 190 7.71 7.37 -23.18
C THR A 190 7.12 7.33 -21.78
N THR A 191 5.83 7.02 -21.63
CA THR A 191 5.18 6.90 -20.31
C THR A 191 5.85 5.82 -19.46
N TYR A 192 6.24 4.68 -20.07
CA TYR A 192 6.93 3.61 -19.38
C TYR A 192 8.34 4.02 -18.92
N GLU A 193 9.08 4.74 -19.78
CA GLU A 193 10.39 5.30 -19.46
C GLU A 193 10.31 6.30 -18.30
N GLU A 194 9.38 7.24 -18.37
CA GLU A 194 9.11 8.21 -17.30
C GLU A 194 8.75 7.50 -15.99
N LEU A 195 7.88 6.49 -16.03
CA LEU A 195 7.52 5.70 -14.86
C LEU A 195 8.76 5.04 -14.24
N MET A 196 9.62 4.43 -15.05
CA MET A 196 10.86 3.81 -14.55
C MET A 196 11.80 4.85 -13.93
N ALA A 197 11.91 6.04 -14.53
CA ALA A 197 12.72 7.14 -14.00
C ALA A 197 12.18 7.65 -12.65
N THR A 198 10.87 7.91 -12.55
CA THR A 198 10.24 8.39 -11.31
C THR A 198 10.34 7.36 -10.20
N VAL A 199 10.10 6.07 -10.47
CA VAL A 199 10.26 5.00 -9.46
C VAL A 199 11.71 4.92 -8.97
N ARG A 200 12.69 5.06 -9.87
CA ARG A 200 14.12 5.09 -9.48
C ARG A 200 14.45 6.29 -8.60
N GLN A 201 13.94 7.48 -8.94
CA GLN A 201 14.15 8.69 -8.16
C GLN A 201 13.52 8.55 -6.76
N ALA A 202 12.26 8.10 -6.69
CA ALA A 202 11.58 7.84 -5.42
C ALA A 202 12.34 6.83 -4.54
N ALA A 203 12.84 5.73 -5.13
CA ALA A 203 13.65 4.75 -4.41
C ALA A 203 14.95 5.37 -3.86
N SER A 204 15.59 6.26 -4.63
CA SER A 204 16.78 6.98 -4.18
C SER A 204 16.47 8.00 -3.08
N MET A 205 15.29 8.62 -3.10
CA MET A 205 14.87 9.54 -2.03
C MET A 205 14.65 8.77 -0.73
N ALA A 206 13.97 7.62 -0.78
CA ALA A 206 13.77 6.75 0.38
C ALA A 206 15.09 6.26 1.01
N ASP A 207 16.08 5.94 0.17
CA ASP A 207 17.43 5.51 0.60
C ASP A 207 18.16 6.63 1.36
N ASN A 208 17.99 7.88 0.92
CA ASN A 208 18.69 9.05 1.47
C ASN A 208 17.96 9.75 2.63
N LEU A 209 16.79 9.26 3.06
CA LEU A 209 16.11 9.80 4.25
C LEU A 209 16.94 9.48 5.50
N GLU A 210 17.25 10.51 6.30
CA GLU A 210 17.90 10.31 7.60
C GLU A 210 16.99 9.50 8.53
N SER A 211 17.61 8.61 9.31
CA SER A 211 16.92 7.69 10.26
C SER A 211 16.65 8.37 11.59
#